data_AF-A0A286H569-F1
#
_entry.id   AF-A0A286H569-F1
#
_cell.length_a   1.000
_cell.length_b   1.000
_cell.length_c   1.000
_cell.angle_alpha   90.00
_cell.angle_beta   90.00
_cell.angle_gamma   90.00
#
_symmetry.space_group_name_H-M   'P 1'
#
loop_
_entity.id
_entity.type
_entity.pdbx_description
1 polymer ?
#
loop_
_entity_poly.entity_id
_entity_poly.type
_entity_poly.pdbx_seq_one_letter_code
_entity_poly.pdbx_strand_id
1 'polypeptide(L)'
;MGLAALLGGSGVIHMVRPRTYEWLVPPELGSARAWVAATGVAEIGTAALLSAPATRRAGGWAAAGLLLAFVPAHLHTFRVIPKRPLPLAVAAVRLPLQVPLVTAALRVARGR
;
A
#
# COMPACT_ATOMS: atom_id res chain seq x y z
N MET A 1 -12.24 3.64 -9.66
CA MET A 1 -12.66 2.29 -9.25
C MET A 1 -11.49 1.34 -9.04
N GLY A 2 -10.51 1.24 -9.95
CA GLY A 2 -9.34 0.37 -9.76
C GLY A 2 -8.60 0.56 -8.42
N LEU A 3 -8.21 1.79 -8.05
CA LEU A 3 -7.53 2.06 -6.77
C LEU A 3 -8.37 1.69 -5.53
N ALA A 4 -9.69 1.92 -5.58
CA ALA A 4 -10.58 1.59 -4.47
C ALA A 4 -10.65 0.06 -4.26
N ALA A 5 -10.77 -0.71 -5.36
CA ALA A 5 -10.76 -2.17 -5.29
C ALA A 5 -9.41 -2.72 -4.82
N LEU A 6 -8.30 -2.16 -5.31
CA LEU A 6 -6.95 -2.57 -4.91
C LEU A 6 -6.70 -2.32 -3.42
N LEU A 7 -6.93 -1.10 -2.94
CA LEU A 7 -6.71 -0.74 -1.53
C LEU A 7 -7.72 -1.43 -0.62
N GLY A 8 -9.00 -1.50 -1.01
CA GLY A 8 -10.03 -2.18 -0.23
C GLY A 8 -9.75 -3.69 -0.09
N GLY A 9 -9.39 -4.35 -1.18
CA GLY A 9 -9.01 -5.77 -1.17
C GLY A 9 -7.76 -6.03 -0.33
N SER A 10 -6.72 -5.23 -0.51
CA SER A 10 -5.49 -5.29 0.32
C SER A 10 -5.80 -5.08 1.80
N GLY A 11 -6.60 -4.06 2.13
CA GLY A 11 -6.95 -3.74 3.50
C GLY A 11 -7.75 -4.85 4.19
N VAL A 12 -8.64 -5.54 3.46
CA VAL A 12 -9.30 -6.75 3.96
C VAL A 12 -8.27 -7.84 4.27
N ILE A 13 -7.31 -8.10 3.37
CA ILE A 13 -6.25 -9.10 3.60
C ILE A 13 -5.40 -8.75 4.83
N HIS A 14 -5.11 -7.47 5.08
CA HIS A 14 -4.42 -7.04 6.31
C HIS A 14 -5.18 -7.47 7.57
N MET A 15 -6.52 -7.45 7.56
CA MET A 15 -7.33 -7.84 8.70
C MET A 15 -7.45 -9.37 8.83
N VAL A 16 -7.74 -10.06 7.72
CA VAL A 16 -8.05 -11.50 7.75
C VAL A 16 -6.80 -12.39 7.76
N ARG A 17 -5.70 -11.93 7.13
CA ARG A 17 -4.43 -12.68 6.99
C ARG A 17 -3.22 -11.75 7.14
N PRO A 18 -3.05 -11.10 8.31
CA PRO A 18 -2.01 -10.09 8.55
C PRO A 18 -0.58 -10.61 8.30
N ARG A 19 -0.32 -11.90 8.54
CA ARG A 19 0.97 -12.55 8.29
C ARG A 19 1.48 -12.41 6.85
N THR A 20 0.59 -12.15 5.90
CA THR A 20 0.93 -11.85 4.50
C THR A 20 1.82 -10.61 4.38
N TYR A 21 1.67 -9.65 5.31
CA TYR A 21 2.35 -8.35 5.30
C TYR A 21 3.27 -8.12 6.50
N GLU A 22 3.11 -8.85 7.62
CA GLU A 22 3.92 -8.64 8.83
C GLU A 22 5.44 -8.69 8.55
N TRP A 23 5.88 -9.58 7.66
CA TRP A 23 7.30 -9.72 7.29
C TRP A 23 7.85 -8.55 6.45
N LEU A 24 6.98 -7.70 5.90
CA LEU A 24 7.38 -6.50 5.17
C LEU A 24 7.64 -5.32 6.11
N VAL A 25 7.16 -5.39 7.35
CA VAL A 25 7.32 -4.31 8.33
C VAL A 25 8.76 -4.33 8.85
N PRO A 26 9.54 -3.24 8.67
CA PRO A 26 10.87 -3.14 9.24
C PRO A 26 10.82 -3.32 10.76
N PRO A 27 11.69 -4.16 11.37
CA PRO A 27 11.69 -4.41 12.80
C PRO A 27 11.91 -3.15 13.65
N GLU A 28 12.51 -2.11 13.06
CA GLU A 28 12.74 -0.79 13.67
C GLU A 28 11.42 -0.06 14.02
N LEU A 29 10.29 -0.48 13.44
CA LEU A 29 8.97 0.10 13.71
C LEU A 29 8.23 -0.59 14.87
N GLY A 30 8.81 -1.62 15.48
CA GLY A 30 8.21 -2.34 16.61
C GLY A 30 7.17 -3.37 16.17
N SER A 31 5.94 -3.27 16.68
CA SER A 31 4.91 -4.28 16.46
C SER A 31 4.43 -4.31 15.01
N ALA A 32 4.90 -5.29 14.23
CA ALA A 32 4.46 -5.52 12.86
C ALA A 32 2.94 -5.70 12.77
N ARG A 33 2.35 -6.43 13.73
CA ARG A 33 0.90 -6.65 13.80
C ARG A 33 0.12 -5.34 13.95
N ALA A 34 0.61 -4.43 14.79
CA ALA A 34 -0.03 -3.13 14.98
C ALA A 34 0.02 -2.28 13.70
N TRP A 35 1.17 -2.26 13.04
CA TRP A 35 1.33 -1.54 11.77
C TRP A 35 0.45 -2.10 10.66
N VAL A 36 0.43 -3.42 10.47
CA VAL A 36 -0.44 -4.09 9.49
C VAL A 36 -1.92 -3.81 9.78
N ALA A 37 -2.34 -3.80 11.05
CA ALA A 37 -3.71 -3.43 11.41
C ALA A 37 -4.01 -1.95 11.08
N ALA A 38 -3.12 -1.04 11.47
CA ALA A 38 -3.30 0.39 11.25
C ALA A 38 -3.34 0.74 9.75
N THR A 39 -2.41 0.20 8.95
CA THR A 39 -2.38 0.42 7.50
C THR A 39 -3.57 -0.21 6.82
N GLY A 40 -4.01 -1.40 7.24
CA GLY A 40 -5.21 -2.03 6.69
C GLY A 40 -6.50 -1.23 6.93
N VAL A 41 -6.67 -0.67 8.14
CA VAL A 41 -7.77 0.27 8.43
C VAL A 41 -7.69 1.52 7.54
N ALA A 42 -6.49 2.08 7.37
CA ALA A 42 -6.27 3.24 6.52
C ALA A 42 -6.56 2.94 5.04
N GLU A 43 -6.20 1.74 4.54
CA GLU A 43 -6.51 1.29 3.18
C GLU A 43 -8.03 1.14 2.96
N ILE A 44 -8.75 0.52 3.90
CA ILE A 44 -10.22 0.38 3.84
C ILE A 44 -10.89 1.76 3.88
N GLY A 45 -10.46 2.64 4.78
CA GLY A 45 -10.96 4.01 4.86
C GLY A 45 -10.71 4.78 3.56
N THR A 46 -9.52 4.63 2.98
CA THR A 46 -9.18 5.24 1.68
C THR A 46 -10.06 4.71 0.54
N ALA A 47 -10.32 3.40 0.51
CA ALA A 47 -11.22 2.79 -0.46
C ALA A 47 -12.66 3.33 -0.33
N ALA A 48 -13.14 3.52 0.91
CA ALA A 48 -14.44 4.15 1.16
C ALA A 48 -14.47 5.60 0.64
N LEU A 49 -13.43 6.40 0.93
CA LEU A 49 -13.32 7.78 0.43
C LEU A 49 -13.32 7.84 -1.10
N LEU A 50 -12.64 6.91 -1.78
CA LEU A 50 -12.59 6.85 -3.24
C LEU A 50 -13.91 6.44 -3.90
N SER A 51 -14.81 5.80 -3.14
CA SER A 51 -16.05 5.22 -3.64
C SER A 51 -17.18 6.24 -3.78
N ALA A 52 -17.20 7.30 -2.98
CA ALA A 52 -18.18 8.38 -3.08
C ALA A 52 -17.62 9.61 -3.83
N PRO A 53 -18.38 10.20 -4.80
CA PRO A 53 -17.91 11.37 -5.54
C PRO A 53 -17.51 12.55 -4.65
N ALA A 54 -18.26 12.80 -3.57
CA ALA A 54 -18.03 13.91 -2.65
C ALA A 54 -16.67 13.83 -1.91
N THR A 55 -16.18 12.62 -1.63
CA THR A 55 -14.94 12.39 -0.87
C THR A 55 -13.77 11.94 -1.74
N ARG A 56 -14.00 11.74 -3.04
CA ARG A 56 -13.03 11.09 -3.93
C ARG A 56 -11.68 11.82 -4.00
N ARG A 57 -11.67 13.16 -3.94
CA ARG A 57 -10.42 13.93 -3.93
C ARG A 57 -9.59 13.67 -2.65
N ALA A 58 -10.24 13.61 -1.50
CA ALA A 58 -9.59 13.23 -0.24
C ALA A 58 -9.06 11.80 -0.30
N GLY A 59 -9.84 10.87 -0.87
CA GLY A 59 -9.42 9.50 -1.13
C GLY A 59 -8.17 9.42 -2.04
N GLY A 60 -8.07 10.27 -3.05
CA GLY A 60 -6.89 10.36 -3.91
C GLY A 60 -5.63 10.79 -3.15
N TRP A 61 -5.73 11.80 -2.28
CA TRP A 61 -4.61 12.22 -1.42
C TRP A 61 -4.22 11.15 -0.40
N ALA A 62 -5.20 10.53 0.26
CA ALA A 62 -4.96 9.43 1.20
C ALA A 62 -4.28 8.24 0.50
N ALA A 63 -4.73 7.86 -0.69
CA ALA A 63 -4.11 6.80 -1.49
C ALA A 63 -2.66 7.13 -1.86
N ALA A 64 -2.39 8.36 -2.31
CA ALA A 64 -1.03 8.79 -2.63
C ALA A 64 -0.12 8.72 -1.38
N GLY A 65 -0.61 9.20 -0.24
CA GLY A 65 0.10 9.13 1.04
C GLY A 65 0.43 7.69 1.47
N LEU A 66 -0.55 6.79 1.41
CA LEU A 66 -0.35 5.38 1.77
C LEU A 66 0.64 4.68 0.85
N LEU A 67 0.49 4.85 -0.47
CA LEU A 67 1.39 4.24 -1.44
C LEU A 67 2.83 4.64 -1.19
N LEU A 68 3.08 5.94 -0.98
CA LEU A 68 4.40 6.48 -0.64
C LEU A 68 4.90 5.96 0.71
N ALA A 69 4.03 5.87 1.71
CA ALA A 69 4.37 5.33 3.03
C ALA A 69 4.77 3.84 2.99
N PHE A 70 4.40 3.10 1.95
CA PHE A 70 4.82 1.70 1.76
C PHE A 70 6.18 1.54 1.10
N VAL A 71 6.78 2.60 0.54
CA VAL A 71 8.12 2.52 -0.10
C VAL A 71 9.19 1.97 0.87
N PRO A 72 9.29 2.40 2.15
CA PRO A 72 10.21 1.80 3.10
C PRO A 72 10.01 0.29 3.30
N ALA A 73 8.77 -0.19 3.34
CA ALA A 73 8.46 -1.62 3.46
C ALA A 73 8.91 -2.41 2.21
N HIS A 74 8.71 -1.83 1.02
CA HIS A 74 9.21 -2.41 -0.23
C HIS A 74 10.74 -2.44 -0.29
N LEU A 75 11.43 -1.42 0.23
CA LEU A 75 12.89 -1.42 0.35
C LEU A 75 13.38 -2.45 1.37
N HIS A 76 12.68 -2.61 2.49
CA HIS A 76 13.00 -3.61 3.51
C HIS A 76 12.93 -5.05 2.97
N THR A 77 12.06 -5.31 1.99
CA THR A 77 11.96 -6.61 1.30
C THR A 77 13.34 -7.11 0.84
N PHE A 78 14.20 -6.23 0.32
CA PHE A 78 15.55 -6.61 -0.12
C PHE A 78 16.44 -7.12 1.00
N ARG A 79 16.20 -6.76 2.26
CA ARG A 79 16.97 -7.25 3.41
C ARG A 79 16.61 -8.70 3.76
N VAL A 80 15.33 -9.07 3.61
CA VAL A 80 14.76 -10.30 4.19
C VAL A 80 14.49 -11.42 3.17
N ILE A 81 14.38 -11.10 1.87
CA ILE A 81 14.15 -12.14 0.85
C ILE A 81 15.44 -12.90 0.48
N PRO A 82 15.32 -14.13 -0.05
CA PRO A 82 16.46 -14.87 -0.58
C PRO A 82 17.19 -14.09 -1.67
N LYS A 83 18.52 -14.11 -1.65
CA LYS A 83 19.40 -13.44 -2.63
C LYS A 83 19.51 -14.22 -3.94
N ARG A 84 18.36 -14.61 -4.49
CA ARG A 84 18.23 -15.32 -5.77
C ARG A 84 17.72 -14.35 -6.85
N PRO A 85 18.05 -14.56 -8.14
CA PRO A 85 17.68 -13.63 -9.21
C PRO A 85 16.19 -13.30 -9.27
N LEU A 86 15.32 -14.32 -9.18
CA LEU A 86 13.88 -14.13 -9.33
C LEU A 86 13.24 -13.31 -8.18
N PRO A 87 13.40 -13.64 -6.89
CA PRO A 87 12.89 -12.81 -5.79
C PRO A 87 13.40 -11.37 -5.84
N LEU A 88 14.68 -11.15 -6.13
CA LEU A 88 15.27 -9.82 -6.25
C LEU A 88 14.67 -9.03 -7.42
N ALA A 89 14.48 -9.67 -8.58
CA ALA A 89 13.83 -9.04 -9.72
C ALA A 89 12.38 -8.64 -9.42
N VAL A 90 11.61 -9.50 -8.76
CA VAL A 90 10.23 -9.17 -8.34
C VAL A 90 10.22 -7.99 -7.36
N ALA A 91 11.10 -7.97 -6.37
CA ALA A 91 11.22 -6.84 -5.44
C ALA A 91 11.63 -5.55 -6.16
N ALA A 92 12.56 -5.63 -7.12
CA ALA A 92 13.02 -4.49 -7.91
C ALA A 92 11.93 -3.92 -8.80
N VAL A 93 11.11 -4.76 -9.43
CA VAL A 93 10.01 -4.32 -10.31
C VAL A 93 8.88 -3.67 -9.52
N ARG A 94 8.64 -4.06 -8.26
CA ARG A 94 7.57 -3.46 -7.43
C ARG A 94 7.76 -1.96 -7.18
N LEU A 95 8.99 -1.48 -7.04
CA LEU A 95 9.29 -0.08 -6.78
C LEU A 95 8.88 0.86 -7.93
N PRO A 96 9.32 0.66 -9.19
CA PRO A 96 8.87 1.49 -10.31
C PRO A 96 7.39 1.31 -10.61
N LEU A 97 6.79 0.15 -10.32
CA LEU A 97 5.34 -0.04 -10.42
C LEU A 97 4.54 0.83 -9.45
N GLN A 98 5.15 1.41 -8.41
CA GLN A 98 4.46 2.40 -7.57
C GLN A 98 4.20 3.73 -8.29
N VAL A 99 5.06 4.14 -9.24
CA VAL A 99 4.92 5.40 -9.96
C VAL A 99 3.55 5.55 -10.65
N PRO A 100 3.05 4.57 -11.44
CA PRO A 100 1.73 4.67 -12.04
C PRO A 100 0.60 4.68 -11.01
N LEU A 101 0.74 3.96 -9.89
CA LEU A 101 -0.27 3.94 -8.82
C LEU A 101 -0.38 5.29 -8.11
N VAL A 102 0.77 5.88 -7.72
CA VAL A 102 0.82 7.21 -7.11
C VAL A 102 0.32 8.26 -8.10
N THR A 103 0.71 8.17 -9.37
CA THR A 103 0.23 9.09 -10.41
C THR A 103 -1.29 8.99 -10.59
N ALA A 104 -1.86 7.79 -10.61
CA ALA A 104 -3.30 7.59 -10.66
C ALA A 104 -4.00 8.19 -9.43
N ALA A 105 -3.44 8.00 -8.24
CA ALA A 105 -3.98 8.57 -7.01
C ALA A 105 -3.97 10.11 -7.04
N LEU A 106 -2.87 10.71 -7.52
CA LEU A 106 -2.74 12.17 -7.66
C LEU A 106 -3.67 12.76 -8.73
N ARG A 107 -3.95 12.04 -9.83
CA ARG A 107 -4.97 12.46 -10.81
C ARG A 107 -6.34 12.56 -10.14
N VAL A 108 -6.73 11.51 -9.41
CA VAL A 108 -7.99 11.49 -8.63
C VAL A 108 -8.02 12.63 -7.60
N ALA A 109 -6.92 12.87 -6.88
CA ALA A 109 -6.82 13.93 -5.89
C ALA A 109 -7.03 15.34 -6.48
N ARG A 110 -6.53 15.53 -7.71
CA ARG A 110 -6.62 16.78 -8.47
C ARG A 110 -7.90 16.90 -9.30
N GLY A 111 -8.79 15.91 -9.28
CA GLY A 111 -10.03 15.90 -10.06
C GLY A 111 -9.80 15.71 -11.57
N ARG A 112 -8.73 15.01 -11.94
CA ARG A 112 -8.38 14.67 -13.33
C ARG A 112 -8.61 13.20 -13.61
#